data_AF-A0A9W9ZM73-F1
#
_entry.id   AF-A0A9W9ZM73-F1
#
_cell.length_a   1.000
_cell.length_b   1.000
_cell.length_c   1.000
_cell.angle_alpha   90.00
_cell.angle_beta   90.00
_cell.angle_gamma   90.00
#
_symmetry.space_group_name_H-M   'P 1'
#
loop_
_entity.id
_entity.type
_entity.pdbx_description
1 polymer ?
#
loop_
_entity_poly.entity_id
_entity_poly.type
_entity_poly.pdbx_seq_one_letter_code
_entity_poly.pdbx_strand_id
1 'polypeptide(L)' 'MAFSLELKRVLISDSVDSCCKKILEANGIAVDLKTKLTKEELLAEIPKYDGLIVRSATKVTAEVIKAGKKS' A
#
# COMPACT_ATOMS: atom_id res chain seq x y z
N MET A 1 -13.66 11.61 -21.49
CA MET A 1 -12.38 11.20 -20.87
C MET A 1 -12.56 11.25 -19.35
N ALA A 2 -12.89 10.13 -18.73
CA ALA A 2 -12.92 10.03 -17.28
C ALA A 2 -11.49 9.77 -16.82
N PHE A 3 -10.87 10.74 -16.15
CA PHE A 3 -9.60 10.55 -15.47
C PHE A 3 -9.91 9.73 -14.21
N SER A 4 -10.05 8.41 -14.35
CA SER A 4 -10.06 7.51 -13.21
C SER A 4 -8.65 7.51 -12.64
N LEU A 5 -8.49 8.07 -11.44
CA LEU A 5 -7.37 7.70 -10.59
C LEU A 5 -7.56 6.20 -10.26
N GLU A 6 -6.93 5.34 -11.06
CA GLU A 6 -6.94 3.88 -10.87
C GLU A 6 -6.08 3.49 -9.67
N LEU A 7 -6.42 3.98 -8.49
CA LEU A 7 -5.93 3.46 -7.21
C LEU A 7 -6.55 2.08 -7.01
N LYS A 8 -5.98 1.07 -7.66
CA LYS A 8 -6.54 -0.29 -7.69
C LYS A 8 -6.02 -1.18 -6.58
N ARG A 9 -4.81 -0.91 -6.07
CA ARG A 9 -4.13 -1.80 -5.13
C ARG A 9 -3.43 -1.05 -4.01
N VAL A 10 -3.71 -1.43 -2.77
CA VAL A 10 -3.08 -0.87 -1.58
C VAL A 10 -2.46 -1.99 -0.76
N LEU A 11 -1.20 -1.82 -0.38
CA LEU A 11 -0.48 -2.72 0.50
C LEU A 11 -0.58 -2.23 1.94
N ILE A 12 -0.94 -3.11 2.85
CA ILE A 12 -0.91 -2.85 4.29
C ILE A 12 0.24 -3.66 4.88
N SER A 13 1.26 -2.98 5.41
CA SER A 13 2.42 -3.65 6.02
C SER A 13 2.26 -3.94 7.52
N ASP A 14 1.17 -3.47 8.13
CA ASP A 14 0.94 -3.55 9.57
C ASP A 14 -0.49 -3.98 9.89
N SER A 15 -0.78 -4.35 11.15
CA SER A 15 -2.16 -4.61 11.56
C SER A 15 -2.92 -3.30 11.67
N VAL A 16 -3.54 -2.90 10.55
CA VAL A 16 -4.53 -1.83 10.50
C VAL A 16 -5.89 -2.38 10.88
N ASP A 17 -6.75 -1.51 11.36
CA ASP A 17 -8.10 -1.88 11.76
C ASP A 17 -8.91 -2.39 10.57
N SER A 18 -9.69 -3.45 10.77
CA SER A 18 -10.53 -4.11 9.76
C SER A 18 -11.48 -3.13 9.05
N CYS A 19 -11.81 -2.02 9.71
CA CYS A 19 -12.59 -0.92 9.16
C CYS A 19 -11.93 -0.32 7.89
N CYS A 20 -10.60 -0.15 7.90
CA CYS A 20 -9.87 0.44 6.79
C CYS A 20 -9.95 -0.45 5.54
N LYS A 21 -9.72 -1.76 5.71
CA LYS A 21 -9.88 -2.77 4.65
C LYS A 21 -11.29 -2.75 4.05
N LYS A 22 -12.32 -2.74 4.90
CA LYS A 22 -13.73 -2.69 4.47
C LYS A 22 -14.04 -1.44 3.63
N ILE A 23 -13.56 -0.26 4.04
CA ILE A 23 -13.80 0.99 3.30
C ILE A 23 -13.11 0.93 1.93
N LEU A 24 -11.86 0.50 1.88
CA LEU A 24 -11.10 0.36 0.63
C LEU A 24 -11.74 -0.66 -0.32
N GLU A 25 -12.08 -1.85 0.17
CA GLU A 25 -12.77 -2.88 -0.61
C GLU A 25 -14.15 -2.40 -1.11
N ALA A 26 -14.89 -1.66 -0.28
CA ALA A 26 -16.18 -1.06 -0.67
C ALA A 26 -16.04 0.03 -1.75
N ASN A 27 -14.87 0.67 -1.86
CA ASN A 27 -14.55 1.61 -2.93
C ASN A 27 -13.94 0.92 -4.18
N GLY A 28 -13.89 -0.42 -4.21
CA GLY A 28 -13.33 -1.18 -5.32
C GLY A 28 -11.79 -1.21 -5.34
N ILE A 29 -11.15 -0.91 -4.22
CA ILE A 29 -9.69 -0.91 -4.06
C ILE A 29 -9.29 -2.27 -3.47
N ALA A 30 -8.41 -2.99 -4.16
CA ALA A 30 -7.88 -4.25 -3.65
C ALA A 30 -6.84 -3.98 -2.55
N VAL A 31 -7.05 -4.63 -1.40
CA VAL A 31 -6.22 -4.42 -0.22
C VAL A 31 -5.49 -5.70 0.12
N ASP A 32 -4.16 -5.64 0.09
CA ASP A 32 -3.28 -6.77 0.39
C ASP A 32 -2.66 -6.55 1.78
N LEU A 33 -2.89 -7.49 2.70
CA LEU A 33 -2.45 -7.36 4.09
C LEU A 33 -1.22 -8.27 4.28
N LYS A 34 -0.04 -7.66 4.16
CA LYS A 34 1.26 -8.35 4.31
C LYS A 34 2.02 -7.80 5.49
N THR A 35 1.74 -8.38 6.65
CA THR A 35 2.51 -8.09 7.86
C THR A 35 3.88 -8.77 7.81
N LYS A 36 4.92 -8.09 8.31
CA LYS A 36 6.33 -8.57 8.35
C LYS A 36 7.08 -8.62 7.01
N LEU A 37 6.73 -7.78 6.04
CA LEU A 37 7.60 -7.60 4.87
C LEU A 37 8.94 -7.00 5.28
N THR A 38 10.03 -7.60 4.80
CA THR A 38 11.36 -6.99 4.90
C THR A 38 11.40 -5.74 4.02
N LYS A 39 12.35 -4.83 4.28
CA LYS A 39 12.55 -3.65 3.43
C LYS A 39 12.67 -4.03 1.95
N GLU A 40 13.46 -5.05 1.65
CA GLU A 40 13.74 -5.50 0.29
C GLU A 40 12.48 -5.99 -0.43
N GLU A 41 11.67 -6.81 0.24
CA GLU A 41 10.39 -7.26 -0.33
C GLU A 41 9.39 -6.11 -0.48
N LEU A 42 9.33 -5.22 0.50
CA LEU A 42 8.50 -4.02 0.43
C LEU A 42 8.89 -3.15 -0.78
N LEU A 43 10.19 -2.94 -1.02
CA LEU A 43 10.73 -2.21 -2.16
C LEU A 43 10.39 -2.88 -3.51
N ALA A 44 10.39 -4.22 -3.57
CA ALA A 44 10.01 -4.97 -4.78
C ALA A 44 8.49 -4.98 -5.02
N GLU A 45 7.71 -4.90 -3.96
CA GLU A 45 6.25 -4.92 -4.00
C GLU A 45 5.65 -3.55 -4.26
N ILE A 46 6.12 -2.51 -3.59
CA ILE A 46 5.64 -1.12 -3.69
C ILE A 46 5.34 -0.64 -5.12
N PRO A 47 6.19 -0.82 -6.14
CA PRO A 47 5.87 -0.35 -7.49
C PRO A 47 4.65 -1.03 -8.11
N LYS A 48 4.21 -2.17 -7.57
CA LYS A 48 2.99 -2.89 -7.98
C LYS A 48 1.73 -2.36 -7.28
N TYR A 49 1.88 -1.61 -6.20
CA TYR A 49 0.78 -1.02 -5.43
C TYR A 49 0.76 0.50 -5.62
N ASP A 50 -0.42 1.08 -5.53
CA ASP A 50 -0.61 2.53 -5.63
C ASP A 50 -0.53 3.21 -4.27
N GLY A 51 -0.71 2.45 -3.18
CA GLY A 51 -0.64 2.96 -1.82
C GLY A 51 0.00 1.96 -0.87
N LEU A 52 0.69 2.49 0.14
CA LEU A 52 1.20 1.75 1.28
C LEU A 52 0.57 2.31 2.55
N ILE A 53 -0.02 1.45 3.37
CA ILE A 53 -0.54 1.78 4.69
C ILE A 53 0.36 1.14 5.75
N VAL A 54 0.82 1.97 6.68
CA VAL A 54 1.64 1.57 7.81
C VAL A 54 0.99 2.04 9.11
N ARG A 55 1.06 1.20 10.15
CA ARG A 55 0.91 1.65 11.55
C ARG A 55 2.32 1.75 12.14
N SER A 56 2.48 2.43 13.27
CA SER A 56 3.74 2.85 13.92
C SER A 56 4.96 1.90 13.83
N ALA A 57 4.80 0.59 13.61
CA ALA A 57 5.91 -0.36 13.52
C ALA A 57 6.70 -0.28 12.21
N THR A 58 6.14 0.21 11.10
CA THR A 58 6.86 0.25 9.81
C THR A 58 7.48 1.63 9.56
N LYS A 59 8.82 1.71 9.62
CA LYS A 59 9.57 2.91 9.23
C LYS A 59 9.53 3.06 7.70
N VAL A 60 8.69 3.98 7.22
CA VAL A 60 8.70 4.44 5.82
C VAL A 60 10.01 5.19 5.60
N THR A 61 11.01 4.48 5.08
CA THR A 61 12.32 5.05 4.79
C THR A 61 12.31 5.74 3.43
N ALA A 62 13.26 6.63 3.16
CA ALA A 62 13.33 7.36 1.89
C ALA A 62 13.39 6.42 0.66
N GLU A 63 13.92 5.21 0.82
CA GLU A 63 13.97 4.15 -0.18
C GLU A 63 12.57 3.69 -0.60
N VAL A 64 11.67 3.50 0.37
CA VAL A 64 10.26 3.11 0.21
C VAL A 64 9.51 4.16 -0.59
N ILE A 65 9.73 5.43 -0.26
CA ILE A 65 9.12 6.58 -0.96
C ILE A 65 9.65 6.70 -2.39
N LYS A 66 10.96 6.48 -2.59
CA LYS A 66 11.57 6.45 -3.94
C LYS A 66 11.02 5.30 -4.79
N ALA A 67 10.84 4.13 -4.20
CA ALA A 67 10.31 2.94 -4.90
C ALA A 67 8.86 3.13 -5.33
N GLY A 68 8.06 3.90 -4.58
CA GLY A 68 6.65 4.17 -4.87
C GLY A 68 6.41 5.29 -5.89
N LYS A 69 7.47 5.88 -6.45
CA LYS A 69 7.33 6.95 -7.45
C LYS A 69 6.92 6.34 -8.79
N LYS A 70 5.62 6.10 -8.99
CA LYS A 70 5.03 5.95 -10.33
C LYS A 70 5.36 7.23 -11.11
N SER A 71 6.26 7.11 -12.08
CA SER A 71 6.45 8.13 -13.13
C SER A 71 5.52 7.84 -14.30
#